data_AF-A0A2B5GRW0-F1
#
_entry.id   AF-A0A2B5GRW0-F1
#
_cell.length_a   1.000
_cell.length_b   1.000
_cell.length_c   1.000
_cell.angle_alpha   90.00
_cell.angle_beta   90.00
_cell.angle_gamma   90.00
#
_symmetry.space_group_name_H-M   'P 1'
#
loop_
_entity.id
_entity.type
_entity.pdbx_description
1 polymer ?
#
loop_
_entity_poly.entity_id
_entity_poly.type
_entity_poly.pdbx_seq_one_letter_code
_entity_poly.pdbx_strand_id
1 'polypeptide(L)'
;MVVDLIFAEKKQFKNLQEAFAAIFKKELFEGEEWDISDEPAPSDKQWIEALKNIWIHEYFLKYRGICLEYVNSENFINRFKVDLFDVDSPESIVKELLMKLNNIETIQVKKGHVYDQIFGQSESHYFLFEWGIYD
;
A
#
# COMPACT_ATOMS: atom_id res chain seq x y z
N MET A 1 6.20 -7.61 -15.06
CA MET A 1 6.16 -6.40 -14.19
C MET A 1 4.71 -6.11 -13.92
N VAL A 2 4.37 -5.82 -12.67
CA VAL A 2 3.01 -5.55 -12.22
C VAL A 2 3.05 -4.31 -11.33
N VAL A 3 1.97 -3.52 -11.43
CA VAL A 3 1.71 -2.36 -10.57
C VAL A 3 0.33 -2.55 -9.94
N ASP A 4 0.27 -2.55 -8.61
CA ASP A 4 -0.97 -2.64 -7.87
C ASP A 4 -1.22 -1.37 -7.06
N LEU A 5 -2.48 -0.93 -7.05
CA LEU A 5 -2.89 0.36 -6.52
C LEU A 5 -4.17 0.23 -5.70
N ILE A 6 -4.06 0.56 -4.42
CA ILE A 6 -5.22 0.66 -3.54
C ILE A 6 -5.38 2.13 -3.12
N PHE A 7 -6.53 2.73 -3.45
CA PHE A 7 -6.92 4.05 -2.99
C PHE A 7 -8.10 3.97 -2.04
N ALA A 8 -8.09 4.80 -1.00
CA ALA A 8 -9.24 5.00 -0.13
C ALA A 8 -9.36 6.47 0.26
N GLU A 9 -10.59 6.98 0.30
CA GLU A 9 -10.84 8.38 0.71
C GLU A 9 -10.57 8.54 2.20
N LYS A 10 -9.91 9.64 2.59
CA LYS A 10 -9.60 9.92 4.01
C LYS A 10 -10.83 9.92 4.92
N LYS A 11 -11.98 10.36 4.40
CA LYS A 11 -13.25 10.45 5.14
C LYS A 11 -13.76 9.11 5.68
N GLN A 12 -13.24 7.99 5.17
CA GLN A 12 -13.59 6.64 5.61
C GLN A 12 -12.91 6.26 6.93
N PHE A 13 -11.89 7.01 7.36
CA PHE A 13 -11.05 6.68 8.51
C PHE A 13 -10.99 7.84 9.49
N LYS A 14 -10.84 7.52 10.79
CA LYS A 14 -10.69 8.52 11.85
C LYS A 14 -9.26 9.05 11.92
N ASN A 15 -8.27 8.25 11.52
CA ASN A 15 -6.86 8.61 11.56
C ASN A 15 -6.00 7.77 10.59
N LEU A 16 -4.73 8.16 10.45
CA LEU A 16 -3.73 7.51 9.60
C LEU A 16 -3.51 6.03 9.94
N GLN A 17 -3.54 5.67 11.22
CA GLN A 17 -3.26 4.31 11.68
C GLN A 17 -4.39 3.36 11.27
N GLU A 18 -5.64 3.81 11.39
CA GLU A 18 -6.82 3.08 10.93
C GLU A 18 -6.79 2.89 9.41
N ALA A 19 -6.43 3.95 8.66
CA ALA A 19 -6.31 3.88 7.21
C ALA A 19 -5.22 2.89 6.76
N PHE A 20 -4.03 2.97 7.37
CA PHE A 20 -2.93 2.04 7.08
C PHE A 20 -3.37 0.59 7.33
N ALA A 21 -3.96 0.31 8.49
CA ALA A 21 -4.41 -1.04 8.84
C ALA A 21 -5.51 -1.56 7.89
N ALA A 22 -6.44 -0.71 7.48
CA ALA A 22 -7.53 -1.10 6.58
C ALA A 22 -7.03 -1.35 5.15
N ILE A 23 -6.18 -0.48 4.61
CA ILE A 23 -5.59 -0.65 3.28
C ILE A 23 -4.70 -1.88 3.24
N PHE A 24 -3.89 -2.09 4.28
CA PHE A 24 -3.03 -3.26 4.38
C PHE A 24 -3.83 -4.57 4.44
N LYS A 25 -4.93 -4.62 5.20
CA LYS A 25 -5.81 -5.80 5.18
C LYS A 25 -6.40 -6.06 3.80
N LYS A 26 -6.78 -5.00 3.09
CA LYS A 26 -7.34 -5.11 1.75
C LYS A 26 -6.31 -5.67 0.76
N GLU A 27 -5.07 -5.19 0.82
CA GLU A 27 -3.95 -5.74 0.03
C GLU A 27 -3.78 -7.24 0.27
N LEU A 28 -3.73 -7.66 1.53
CA LEU A 28 -3.61 -9.09 1.87
C LEU A 28 -4.76 -9.93 1.31
N PHE A 29 -5.97 -9.37 1.31
CA PHE A 29 -7.14 -10.00 0.71
C PHE A 29 -7.04 -10.13 -0.80
N GLU A 30 -6.66 -9.05 -1.49
CA GLU A 30 -6.52 -9.07 -2.96
C GLU A 30 -5.36 -9.97 -3.41
N GLY A 31 -4.32 -10.15 -2.59
CA GLY A 31 -3.22 -11.08 -2.84
C GLY A 31 -3.54 -12.56 -2.59
N GLU A 32 -4.81 -12.90 -2.26
CA GLU A 32 -5.24 -14.25 -1.82
C GLU A 32 -4.45 -14.80 -0.62
N GLU A 33 -3.71 -13.95 0.08
CA GLU A 33 -3.04 -14.30 1.35
C GLU A 33 -4.04 -14.27 2.53
N TRP A 34 -5.30 -13.92 2.25
CA TRP A 34 -6.37 -13.78 3.21
C TRP A 34 -7.71 -14.23 2.63
N ASP A 35 -8.49 -14.97 3.42
CA ASP A 35 -9.86 -15.38 3.09
C ASP A 35 -10.87 -14.52 3.86
N ILE A 36 -11.72 -13.75 3.16
CA ILE A 36 -12.76 -12.90 3.77
C ILE A 36 -13.86 -13.69 4.47
N SER A 37 -14.01 -14.98 4.18
CA SER A 37 -14.98 -15.81 4.89
C SER A 37 -14.60 -16.03 6.36
N ASP A 38 -13.33 -15.77 6.70
CA ASP A 38 -12.78 -15.78 8.06
C ASP A 38 -12.68 -14.37 8.68
N GLU A 39 -13.41 -13.36 8.17
CA GLU A 39 -13.36 -12.01 8.74
C GLU A 39 -13.75 -12.00 10.24
N PRO A 40 -12.82 -11.63 11.13
CA PRO A 40 -13.09 -11.63 12.54
C PRO A 40 -13.76 -10.32 12.94
N ALA A 41 -14.69 -10.40 13.89
CA ALA A 41 -15.40 -9.22 14.40
C ALA A 41 -14.40 -8.16 14.92
N PRO A 42 -14.71 -6.85 14.87
CA PRO A 42 -13.82 -5.79 15.34
C PRO A 42 -13.34 -5.93 16.80
N SER A 43 -14.03 -6.75 17.60
CA SER A 43 -13.70 -7.09 18.99
C SER A 43 -12.81 -8.34 19.13
N ASP A 44 -12.42 -8.97 18.03
CA ASP A 44 -11.73 -10.24 18.05
C ASP A 44 -10.27 -10.04 18.49
N LYS A 45 -10.08 -10.25 19.80
CA LYS A 45 -8.77 -10.10 20.45
C LYS A 45 -7.76 -11.10 19.91
N GLN A 46 -8.19 -12.31 19.55
CA GLN A 46 -7.29 -13.32 19.00
C GLN A 46 -6.77 -12.89 17.63
N TRP A 47 -7.64 -12.30 16.82
CA TRP A 47 -7.24 -11.73 15.55
C TRP A 47 -6.24 -10.56 15.72
N ILE A 48 -6.55 -9.60 16.59
CA ILE A 48 -5.66 -8.47 16.87
C ILE A 48 -4.29 -8.97 17.38
N GLU A 49 -4.28 -10.01 18.22
CA GLU A 49 -3.04 -10.64 18.69
C GLU A 49 -2.29 -11.37 17.57
N ALA A 50 -2.97 -12.11 16.70
CA ALA A 50 -2.35 -12.79 15.55
C ALA A 50 -1.73 -11.77 14.58
N LEU A 51 -2.43 -10.68 14.29
CA LEU A 51 -1.92 -9.58 13.47
C LEU A 51 -0.65 -8.99 14.07
N LYS A 52 -0.69 -8.66 15.37
CA LYS A 52 0.41 -8.01 16.08
C LYS A 52 1.63 -8.91 16.28
N ASN A 53 1.40 -10.14 16.72
CA ASN A 53 2.46 -11.02 17.23
C ASN A 53 2.97 -12.00 16.18
N ILE A 54 2.18 -12.28 15.15
CA ILE A 54 2.54 -13.25 14.11
C ILE A 54 2.70 -12.52 12.78
N TRP A 55 1.64 -11.92 12.22
CA TRP A 55 1.70 -11.36 10.85
C TRP A 55 2.64 -10.16 10.70
N ILE A 56 2.47 -9.11 11.52
CA ILE A 56 3.38 -7.94 11.48
C ILE A 56 4.81 -8.39 11.77
N HIS A 57 5.00 -9.36 12.65
CA HIS A 57 6.32 -9.90 12.92
C HIS A 57 6.88 -10.66 11.71
N GLU A 58 6.14 -11.59 11.15
CA GLU A 58 6.58 -12.48 10.07
C GLU A 58 6.80 -11.73 8.76
N TYR A 59 5.90 -10.83 8.38
CA TYR A 59 5.93 -10.17 7.07
C TYR A 59 6.67 -8.84 7.06
N PHE A 60 6.72 -8.16 8.22
CA PHE A 60 7.46 -6.91 8.34
C PHE A 60 8.70 -7.09 9.20
N LEU A 61 8.57 -7.42 10.49
CA LEU A 61 9.71 -7.24 11.44
C LEU A 61 10.80 -8.33 11.33
N LYS A 62 10.48 -9.50 10.78
CA LYS A 62 11.37 -10.67 10.67
C LYS A 62 12.31 -10.57 9.49
N TYR A 63 11.92 -9.89 8.41
CA TYR A 63 12.77 -9.69 7.25
C TYR A 63 13.56 -8.38 7.37
N ARG A 64 14.88 -8.45 7.17
CA ARG A 64 15.71 -7.25 6.93
C ARG A 64 15.23 -6.61 5.62
N GLY A 65 14.35 -5.60 5.71
CA GLY A 65 13.75 -5.01 4.52
C GLY A 65 12.62 -4.01 4.77
N ILE A 66 12.06 -3.92 6.00
CA ILE A 66 11.24 -2.74 6.34
C ILE A 66 12.12 -1.51 6.22
N CYS A 67 11.71 -0.64 5.33
CA CYS A 67 12.42 0.58 5.01
C CYS A 67 11.45 1.72 5.26
N LEU A 68 11.31 2.18 6.51
CA LEU A 68 10.49 3.35 6.83
C LEU A 68 11.24 4.64 6.46
N GLU A 69 11.48 4.82 5.17
CA GLU A 69 12.15 5.98 4.60
C GLU A 69 11.10 6.88 3.94
N TYR A 70 11.20 8.19 4.23
CA TYR A 70 10.44 9.17 3.46
C TYR A 70 10.93 9.17 2.03
N VAL A 71 9.99 9.04 1.09
CA VAL A 71 10.28 9.17 -0.32
C VAL A 71 9.95 10.60 -0.72
N ASN A 72 10.86 11.26 -1.43
CA ASN A 72 10.57 12.58 -1.97
C ASN A 72 9.40 12.48 -2.96
N SER A 73 8.40 13.35 -2.80
CA SER A 73 7.17 13.32 -3.58
C SER A 73 7.39 13.45 -5.09
N GLU A 74 8.32 14.31 -5.54
CA GLU A 74 8.64 14.45 -6.96
C GLU A 74 9.31 13.19 -7.52
N ASN A 75 10.23 12.60 -6.76
CA ASN A 75 10.87 11.34 -7.14
C ASN A 75 9.84 10.21 -7.26
N PHE A 76 8.91 10.11 -6.30
CA PHE A 76 7.83 9.13 -6.37
C PHE A 76 6.94 9.36 -7.60
N ILE A 77 6.48 10.59 -7.85
CA ILE A 77 5.60 10.88 -8.99
C ILE A 77 6.28 10.59 -10.33
N ASN A 78 7.57 10.89 -10.46
CA ASN A 78 8.31 10.59 -11.68
C ASN A 78 8.42 9.08 -11.89
N ARG A 79 8.75 8.33 -10.84
CA ARG A 79 8.77 6.87 -10.90
C ARG A 79 7.38 6.30 -11.20
N PHE A 80 6.35 6.73 -10.51
CA PHE A 80 4.96 6.30 -10.69
C PHE A 80 4.52 6.40 -12.15
N LYS A 81 4.89 7.49 -12.85
CA LYS A 81 4.60 7.66 -14.28
C LYS A 81 5.35 6.66 -15.16
N VAL A 82 6.62 6.38 -14.84
CA VAL A 82 7.44 5.39 -15.57
C VAL A 82 6.87 4.00 -15.35
N ASP A 83 6.63 3.62 -14.10
CA ASP A 83 6.12 2.30 -13.73
C ASP A 83 4.75 2.02 -14.40
N LEU A 84 3.86 3.02 -14.49
CA LEU A 84 2.58 2.88 -15.20
C LEU A 84 2.73 2.84 -16.73
N PHE A 85 3.71 3.55 -17.29
CA PHE A 85 4.03 3.48 -18.71
C PHE A 85 4.57 2.09 -19.09
N ASP A 86 5.43 1.51 -18.25
CA ASP A 86 6.05 0.20 -18.48
C ASP A 86 5.05 -0.97 -18.45
N VAL A 87 3.86 -0.77 -17.87
CA VAL A 87 2.74 -1.73 -17.90
C VAL A 87 1.63 -1.35 -18.88
N ASP A 88 1.94 -0.48 -19.86
CA ASP A 88 1.02 -0.04 -20.93
C ASP A 88 -0.30 0.56 -20.39
N SER A 89 -0.27 1.26 -19.26
CA SER A 89 -1.46 1.89 -18.68
C SER A 89 -2.04 2.98 -19.59
N PRO A 90 -3.38 3.06 -19.77
CA PRO A 90 -3.99 4.11 -20.58
C PRO A 90 -3.72 5.51 -20.01
N GLU A 91 -3.37 6.48 -20.86
CA GLU A 91 -3.05 7.86 -20.46
C GLU A 91 -4.19 8.52 -19.66
N SER A 92 -5.45 8.23 -20.01
CA SER A 92 -6.62 8.72 -19.28
C SER A 92 -6.64 8.25 -17.83
N ILE A 93 -6.28 7.00 -17.57
CA ILE A 93 -6.20 6.41 -16.23
C ILE A 93 -5.04 7.04 -15.46
N VAL A 94 -3.86 7.15 -16.09
CA VAL A 94 -2.69 7.79 -15.48
C VAL A 94 -3.02 9.21 -15.03
N LYS A 95 -3.72 9.99 -15.88
CA LYS A 95 -4.13 11.35 -15.56
C LYS A 95 -5.09 11.41 -14.37
N GLU A 96 -6.08 10.52 -14.31
CA GLU A 96 -7.01 10.44 -13.17
C GLU A 96 -6.27 10.11 -11.86
N LEU A 97 -5.34 9.15 -11.90
CA LEU A 97 -4.55 8.76 -10.74
C LEU A 97 -3.66 9.90 -10.24
N LEU A 98 -3.00 10.63 -11.15
CA LEU A 98 -2.19 11.80 -10.79
C LEU A 98 -3.00 12.91 -10.14
N MET A 99 -4.27 13.09 -10.49
CA MET A 99 -5.15 14.05 -9.81
C MET A 99 -5.42 13.66 -8.35
N LYS A 100 -5.45 12.36 -8.04
CA LYS A 100 -5.60 11.85 -6.66
C LYS A 100 -4.32 12.01 -5.84
N LEU A 101 -3.17 12.17 -6.50
CA LEU A 101 -1.83 12.27 -5.91
C LEU A 101 -1.33 13.73 -5.80
N ASN A 102 -2.23 14.67 -5.53
CA ASN A 102 -1.84 16.07 -5.28
C ASN A 102 -1.30 16.25 -3.85
N ASN A 103 -0.21 17.01 -3.71
CA ASN A 103 0.42 17.34 -2.41
C ASN A 103 0.65 16.12 -1.52
N ILE A 104 1.32 15.10 -2.06
CA ILE A 104 1.49 13.83 -1.37
C ILE A 104 2.63 13.83 -0.35
N GLU A 105 2.46 13.01 0.67
CA GLU A 105 3.52 12.49 1.54
C GLU A 105 3.59 10.98 1.36
N THR A 106 4.80 10.45 1.19
CA THR A 106 5.01 9.02 0.95
C THR A 106 6.10 8.47 1.87
N ILE A 107 5.86 7.25 2.32
CA ILE A 107 6.84 6.41 3.01
C ILE A 107 7.01 5.14 2.19
N GLN A 108 8.26 4.78 1.95
CA GLN A 108 8.57 3.42 1.57
C GLN A 108 8.20 2.52 2.76
N VAL A 109 7.64 1.35 2.50
CA VAL A 109 7.33 0.37 3.55
C VAL A 109 8.11 -0.92 3.33
N LYS A 110 8.42 -1.24 2.08
CA LYS A 110 9.28 -2.38 1.72
C LYS A 110 10.15 -2.01 0.52
N LYS A 111 11.46 -2.24 0.63
CA LYS A 111 12.45 -1.93 -0.41
C LYS A 111 13.15 -3.21 -0.84
N GLY A 112 12.69 -3.80 -1.94
CA GLY A 112 13.28 -4.99 -2.54
C GLY A 112 13.97 -4.66 -3.87
N HIS A 113 14.76 -5.62 -4.36
CA HIS A 113 15.44 -5.52 -5.66
C HIS A 113 14.49 -5.75 -6.85
N VAL A 114 13.41 -6.48 -6.63
CA VAL A 114 12.40 -6.87 -7.64
C VAL A 114 10.98 -6.54 -7.18
N TYR A 115 10.85 -5.88 -6.03
CA TYR A 115 9.58 -5.60 -5.38
C TYR A 115 9.73 -4.34 -4.54
N ASP A 116 8.77 -3.43 -4.62
CA ASP A 116 8.74 -2.20 -3.84
C ASP A 116 7.31 -1.88 -3.43
N GLN A 117 7.16 -1.39 -2.20
CA GLN A 117 5.85 -1.00 -1.68
C GLN A 117 5.97 0.34 -0.97
N ILE A 118 5.06 1.24 -1.31
CA ILE A 118 5.02 2.63 -0.85
C ILE A 118 3.61 2.93 -0.35
N PHE A 119 3.53 3.36 0.90
CA PHE A 119 2.30 3.89 1.47
C PHE A 119 2.35 5.42 1.44
N GLY A 120 1.23 6.05 1.12
CA GLY A 120 1.17 7.51 1.06
C GLY A 120 -0.19 8.10 1.35
N GLN A 121 -0.19 9.42 1.46
CA GLN A 121 -1.38 10.22 1.59
C GLN A 121 -1.32 11.43 0.67
N SER A 122 -2.46 11.81 0.11
CA SER A 122 -2.70 13.13 -0.48
C SER A 122 -3.62 13.94 0.42
N GLU A 123 -4.09 15.10 -0.03
CA GLU A 123 -5.09 15.87 0.73
C GLU A 123 -6.39 15.10 1.00
N SER A 124 -6.81 14.26 0.05
CA SER A 124 -8.13 13.61 0.08
C SER A 124 -8.08 12.08 0.19
N HIS A 125 -6.95 11.45 -0.12
CA HIS A 125 -6.83 10.00 -0.16
C HIS A 125 -5.66 9.48 0.68
N TYR A 126 -5.80 8.24 1.12
CA TYR A 126 -4.69 7.34 1.45
C TYR A 126 -4.50 6.37 0.29
N PHE A 127 -3.27 5.93 0.07
CA PHE A 127 -2.98 4.96 -0.97
C PHE A 127 -1.83 4.01 -0.61
N LEU A 128 -1.89 2.83 -1.21
CA LEU A 128 -0.78 1.88 -1.29
C LEU A 128 -0.42 1.71 -2.77
N PHE A 129 0.85 1.89 -3.06
CA PHE A 129 1.45 1.64 -4.36
C PHE A 129 2.40 0.45 -4.21
N GLU A 130 2.21 -0.55 -5.06
CA GLU A 130 3.10 -1.68 -5.17
C GLU A 130 3.62 -1.80 -6.60
N TRP A 131 4.90 -2.11 -6.72
CA TRP A 131 5.56 -2.44 -7.96
C TRP A 131 6.35 -3.73 -7.78
N GLY A 132 6.20 -4.67 -8.71
CA GLY A 132 6.87 -5.97 -8.62
C GLY A 132 7.19 -6.60 -9.96
N ILE A 133 8.21 -7.45 -9.98
CA ILE A 133 8.46 -8.41 -11.05
C ILE A 133 8.15 -9.79 -10.46
N TYR A 134 7.00 -10.33 -10.85
CA TYR A 134 6.57 -11.68 -10.53
C TYR A 134 6.92 -12.61 -11.70
N ASP A 135 7.35 -13.83 -11.38
CA ASP A 135 7.64 -14.91 -12.35
C ASP A 135 6.36 -15.47 -13.00
#